data_AF-A0A3C0S0G8-F1
#
_entry.id   AF-A0A3C0S0G8-F1
#
_cell.length_a   1.000
_cell.length_b   1.000
_cell.length_c   1.000
_cell.angle_alpha   90.00
_cell.angle_beta   90.00
_cell.angle_gamma   90.00
#
_symmetry.space_group_name_H-M   'P 1'
#
loop_
_entity.id
_entity.type
_entity.pdbx_description
1 polymer ?
#
loop_
_entity_poly.entity_id
_entity_poly.type
_entity_poly.pdbx_seq_one_letter_code
_entity_poly.pdbx_strand_id
1 'polypeptide(L)' 'MTKLGRELAAKGVNVISLSVGEPDFNTPEHVKDAAKKALDENWTRYSPVPGYPELRQAIV' A
#
# COMPACT_ATOMS: atom_id res chain seq x y z
N MET A 1 -10.60 0.26 -18.76
CA MET A 1 -11.36 1.40 -18.22
C MET A 1 -10.46 2.39 -17.48
N THR A 2 -9.61 1.94 -16.54
CA THR A 2 -8.75 2.81 -15.69
C THR A 2 -7.68 3.61 -16.43
N LYS A 3 -7.19 3.15 -17.60
CA LYS A 3 -6.22 3.88 -18.43
C LYS A 3 -6.88 5.07 -19.15
N LEU A 4 -7.98 4.83 -19.86
CA LEU A 4 -8.71 5.86 -20.61
C LEU A 4 -9.27 6.96 -19.70
N GLY A 5 -9.82 6.59 -18.53
CA GLY A 5 -10.33 7.57 -17.56
C GLY A 5 -9.23 8.52 -17.05
N ARG A 6 -8.02 8.01 -16.79
CA ARG A 6 -6.86 8.82 -16.41
C ARG A 6 -6.38 9.73 -17.54
N GLU A 7 -6.36 9.24 -18.77
CA GLU A 7 -5.98 10.03 -19.95
C GLU A 7 -6.97 11.18 -20.24
N LEU A 8 -8.27 10.95 -20.05
CA LEU A 8 -9.30 11.99 -20.20
C LEU A 8 -9.26 13.01 -19.06
N ALA A 9 -9.06 12.56 -17.81
CA ALA A 9 -8.87 13.45 -16.67
C ALA A 9 -7.63 14.35 -16.85
N ALA A 10 -6.51 13.79 -17.34
CA ALA A 10 -5.31 14.57 -17.64
C ALA A 10 -5.50 15.61 -18.76
N LYS A 11 -6.49 15.41 -19.63
CA LYS A 11 -6.92 16.37 -20.67
C LYS A 11 -7.96 17.38 -20.18
N GLY A 12 -8.26 17.40 -18.88
CA GLY A 12 -9.22 18.33 -18.25
C GLY A 12 -10.69 17.92 -18.36
N VAL A 13 -10.98 16.69 -18.84
CA VAL A 13 -12.35 16.17 -18.85
C VAL A 13 -12.73 15.71 -17.45
N ASN A 14 -13.90 16.12 -16.95
CA ASN A 14 -14.41 15.67 -15.67
C ASN A 14 -14.81 14.19 -15.75
N VAL A 15 -14.04 13.30 -15.11
CA VAL A 15 -14.24 11.85 -15.15
C VAL A 15 -14.46 11.32 -13.73
N ILE A 16 -15.58 10.65 -13.50
CA ILE A 16 -15.83 9.89 -12.27
C ILE A 16 -15.35 8.45 -12.47
N SER A 17 -14.28 8.06 -11.77
CA SER A 17 -13.74 6.69 -11.85
C SER A 17 -14.37 5.78 -10.80
N LEU A 18 -15.24 4.88 -11.24
CA LEU A 18 -15.85 3.83 -10.41
C LEU A 18 -15.12 2.48 -10.57
N SER A 19 -13.85 2.52 -10.98
CA SER A 19 -13.07 1.33 -11.37
C SER A 19 -11.88 1.03 -10.45
N VAL A 20 -11.69 1.82 -9.40
CA VAL A 20 -10.59 1.66 -8.43
C VAL A 20 -10.98 0.60 -7.42
N GLY A 21 -10.12 -0.40 -7.23
CA GLY A 21 -10.36 -1.52 -6.29
C GLY A 21 -9.66 -1.38 -4.95
N GLU A 22 -8.99 -0.25 -4.71
CA GLU A 22 -8.32 0.09 -3.45
C GLU A 22 -9.04 1.25 -2.75
N PRO A 23 -8.92 1.37 -1.41
CA PRO A 23 -9.52 2.48 -0.68
C PRO A 23 -8.90 3.83 -1.04
N ASP A 24 -9.66 4.90 -0.81
CA ASP A 24 -9.26 6.29 -1.08
C ASP A 24 -8.47 6.95 0.06
N PHE A 25 -8.25 6.24 1.17
CA PHE A 25 -7.49 6.73 2.31
C PHE A 25 -6.02 6.27 2.27
N ASN A 26 -5.15 7.10 2.84
CA ASN A 26 -3.75 6.75 3.03
C ASN A 26 -3.59 5.67 4.11
N THR A 27 -2.51 4.90 4.02
CA THR A 27 -2.06 4.00 5.09
C THR A 27 -1.98 4.76 6.43
N PRO A 28 -2.43 4.18 7.56
CA PRO A 28 -2.33 4.83 8.88
C PRO A 28 -0.90 5.18 9.27
N GLU A 29 -0.70 6.29 9.98
CA GLU A 29 0.65 6.82 10.25
C GLU A 29 1.51 5.87 11.10
N HIS A 30 0.93 5.20 12.09
CA HIS A 30 1.65 4.24 12.92
C HIS A 30 2.24 3.06 12.11
N VAL A 31 1.57 2.66 11.01
CA VAL A 31 2.09 1.63 10.10
C VAL A 31 3.27 2.15 9.30
N LYS A 32 3.19 3.41 8.81
CA LYS A 32 4.32 4.05 8.10
C LYS A 32 5.52 4.19 9.01
N ASP A 33 5.32 4.60 10.26
CA ASP A 33 6.41 4.79 11.21
C ASP A 33 7.07 3.47 11.61
N ALA A 34 6.29 2.40 11.80
CA ALA A 34 6.84 1.06 12.01
C ALA A 34 7.70 0.59 10.82
N ALA A 35 7.25 0.88 9.59
CA ALA A 35 8.01 0.54 8.38
C ALA A 35 9.32 1.35 8.26
N LYS A 36 9.29 2.66 8.56
CA LYS A 36 10.51 3.50 8.60
C LYS A 36 11.50 2.96 9.64
N LYS A 37 11.03 2.65 10.84
CA LYS A 37 11.86 2.07 11.90
C LYS A 37 12.50 0.74 11.47
N ALA A 38 11.75 -0.13 10.80
CA ALA A 38 12.28 -1.39 10.28
C ALA A 38 13.41 -1.17 9.26
N LEU A 39 13.31 -0.11 8.42
CA LEU A 39 14.39 0.29 7.52
C LEU A 39 15.63 0.78 8.29
N ASP A 40 15.44 1.64 9.30
CA ASP A 40 16.53 2.15 10.15
C ASP A 40 17.26 1.01 10.88
N GLU A 41 16.51 -0.02 11.29
CA GLU A 41 17.02 -1.24 11.94
C GLU A 41 17.54 -2.30 10.95
N ASN A 42 17.59 -1.99 9.65
CA ASN A 42 18.10 -2.87 8.60
C ASN A 42 17.34 -4.21 8.44
N TRP A 43 16.02 -4.23 8.65
CA TRP A 43 15.15 -5.36 8.31
C TRP A 43 14.96 -5.49 6.78
N THR A 44 16.04 -5.72 6.05
CA THR A 44 16.11 -5.73 4.58
C THR A 44 16.62 -7.05 4.01
N ARG A 45 16.84 -8.05 4.88
CA ARG A 45 17.27 -9.40 4.51
C ARG A 45 16.07 -10.34 4.36
N TYR A 46 16.34 -11.56 3.89
CA TYR A 46 15.31 -12.57 3.71
C TYR A 46 14.54 -12.81 5.02
N SER A 47 13.21 -12.81 4.89
CA SER A 47 12.33 -13.32 5.93
C SER A 47 12.38 -14.85 5.97
N PRO A 48 11.96 -15.46 7.09
CA PRO A 48 11.64 -16.89 7.10
C PRO A 48 10.62 -17.22 6.02
N VAL A 49 10.70 -18.39 5.39
CA VAL A 49 9.74 -18.87 4.37
C VAL A 49 8.27 -18.72 4.79
N PRO A 50 7.87 -19.08 6.03
CA PRO A 50 6.48 -18.89 6.46
C PRO A 50 6.14 -17.44 6.86
N GLY A 51 7.11 -16.52 6.88
CA GLY A 51 6.99 -15.16 7.44
C GLY A 51 7.47 -15.05 8.89
N TYR A 52 7.64 -13.82 9.35
CA TYR A 52 8.11 -13.52 10.71
C TYR A 52 7.17 -14.10 11.78
N PRO A 53 7.69 -14.76 12.84
CA PRO A 53 6.87 -15.34 13.90
C PRO A 53 5.89 -14.34 14.53
N GLU A 54 6.33 -13.10 14.75
CA GLU A 54 5.56 -12.03 15.39
C GLU A 54 4.34 -11.65 14.52
N LEU A 55 4.55 -11.53 13.21
CA LEU A 55 3.46 -11.26 12.26
C LEU A 55 2.47 -12.42 12.21
N ARG A 56 2.96 -13.66 12.18
CA ARG A 56 2.09 -14.85 12.16
C ARG A 56 1.24 -14.96 13.43
N GLN A 57 1.80 -14.64 14.60
CA GLN A 57 1.07 -14.62 15.86
C GLN A 57 0.01 -13.52 15.90
N ALA A 58 0.26 -12.36 15.27
CA ALA A 58 -0.70 -11.25 15.23
C ALA A 58 -1.89 -11.45 14.28
N ILE A 59 -1.79 -12.38 13.31
CA ILE A 59 -2.85 -12.67 12.32
C ILE A 59 -3.89 -13.68 12.84
N VAL A 60 -3.51 -14.56 13.77
CA VAL A 60 -4.33 -15.68 14.27
C VAL A 60 -5.29 -15.25 15.35
#